data_AF-A0A8S3ETZ0-F1
#
_entry.id   AF-A0A8S3ETZ0-F1
#
_cell.length_a   1.000
_cell.length_b   1.000
_cell.length_c   1.000
_cell.angle_alpha   90.00
_cell.angle_beta   90.00
_cell.angle_gamma   90.00
#
_symmetry.space_group_name_H-M   'P 1'
#
loop_
_entity.id
_entity.type
_entity.pdbx_description
1 polymer ?
#
loop_
_entity_poly.entity_id
_entity_poly.type
_entity_poly.pdbx_seq_one_letter_code
_entity_poly.pdbx_strand_id
1 'polypeptide(L)'
;YGYVKEPMTECGYSYGFYPGTDYCSSALLLFNTSHTDSSARIKSGVYLGPGDSTVPLVSLGHMCAGPWKKPGAYHNPGHVKAITREYVHKTTTFDILTTRLEDALRGGEYAVTHVEILGNRDFLTDLLTIVSKPIAGTNQSHLTVNDDNVNEDQIYSNIRQMSKRIMERQENN
;
A
#
# COMPACT_ATOMS: atom_id res chain seq x y z
N TYR A 1 -3.98 2.43 -3.95
CA TYR A 1 -2.59 2.53 -3.46
C TYR A 1 -1.70 1.61 -4.28
N GLY A 2 -0.40 1.83 -4.21
CA GLY A 2 0.57 0.96 -4.85
C GLY A 2 0.75 -0.30 -4.05
N TYR A 3 0.84 -1.43 -4.75
CA TYR A 3 1.09 -2.72 -4.13
C TYR A 3 2.36 -3.33 -4.70
N VAL A 4 3.38 -3.41 -3.85
CA VAL A 4 4.62 -4.11 -4.18
C VAL A 4 4.57 -5.52 -3.60
N LYS A 5 4.69 -6.52 -4.48
CA LYS A 5 4.62 -7.94 -4.10
C LYS A 5 5.84 -8.37 -3.28
N GLU A 6 7.00 -7.79 -3.58
CA GLU A 6 8.21 -8.03 -2.81
C GLU A 6 8.12 -7.33 -1.45
N PRO A 7 8.52 -8.00 -0.36
CA PRO A 7 8.48 -7.41 0.97
C PRO A 7 9.59 -6.38 1.12
N MET A 8 9.28 -5.13 0.79
CA MET A 8 10.19 -3.99 0.86
C MET A 8 9.70 -2.88 1.80
N THR A 9 8.57 -3.09 2.48
CA THR A 9 7.97 -2.08 3.36
C THR A 9 8.30 -2.35 4.81
N GLU A 10 8.76 -1.34 5.54
CA GLU A 10 9.04 -1.45 6.97
C GLU A 10 7.76 -1.69 7.76
N CYS A 11 7.75 -2.75 8.57
CA CYS A 11 6.58 -3.20 9.32
C CYS A 11 6.86 -3.39 10.82
N GLY A 12 8.11 -3.21 11.26
CA GLY A 12 8.51 -3.36 12.65
C GLY A 12 10.01 -3.35 12.81
N TYR A 13 10.45 -3.41 14.07
CA TYR A 13 11.85 -3.31 14.45
C TYR A 13 12.20 -4.37 15.49
N SER A 14 13.39 -4.94 15.37
CA SER A 14 13.98 -5.83 16.36
C SER A 14 14.71 -5.00 17.39
N TYR A 15 14.40 -5.24 18.66
CA TYR A 15 15.03 -4.61 19.79
C TYR A 15 15.82 -5.63 20.60
N GLY A 16 16.91 -5.19 21.20
CA GLY A 16 17.71 -5.98 22.13
C GLY A 16 18.04 -5.19 23.38
N PHE A 17 18.30 -5.91 24.47
CA PHE A 17 18.82 -5.31 25.69
C PHE A 17 20.33 -5.22 25.60
N TYR A 18 20.88 -4.01 25.72
CA TYR A 18 22.31 -3.84 25.90
C TYR A 18 22.63 -3.93 27.39
N PRO A 19 23.55 -4.82 27.81
CA PRO A 19 24.03 -4.81 29.18
C PRO A 19 24.71 -3.46 29.42
N GLY A 20 24.22 -2.70 30.40
CA GLY A 20 24.88 -1.46 30.82
C GLY A 20 26.30 -1.77 31.25
N THR A 21 27.26 -0.92 30.87
CA THR A 21 28.61 -0.94 31.45
C THR A 21 28.47 -0.86 32.97
N ASP A 22 29.18 -1.75 33.69
CA ASP A 22 29.17 -2.17 35.10
C ASP A 22 28.73 -1.23 36.27
N TYR A 23 28.11 -0.07 36.05
CA TYR A 23 27.85 0.92 37.09
C TYR A 23 26.40 1.46 37.19
N CYS A 24 25.44 1.03 36.37
CA CYS A 24 24.02 1.37 36.60
C CYS A 24 23.04 0.35 35.96
N SER A 25 22.23 -0.28 36.80
CA SER A 25 21.34 -1.43 36.49
C SER A 25 20.06 -1.10 35.69
N SER A 26 20.13 -0.28 34.65
CA SER A 26 19.01 -0.12 33.70
C SER A 26 19.40 -0.65 32.33
N ALA A 27 18.87 -1.82 31.97
CA ALA A 27 19.04 -2.37 30.64
C ALA A 27 18.37 -1.44 29.63
N LEU A 28 19.17 -0.85 28.74
CA LEU A 28 18.65 0.01 27.67
C LEU A 28 18.12 -0.88 26.54
N LEU A 29 16.86 -0.64 26.16
CA LEU A 29 16.28 -1.23 24.96
C LEU A 29 16.79 -0.44 23.75
N LEU A 30 17.60 -1.08 22.91
CA LEU A 30 18.19 -0.47 21.72
C LEU A 30 17.77 -1.22 20.47
N PHE A 31 17.74 -0.49 19.35
CA PHE A 31 17.51 -1.08 18.03
C PHE A 31 18.64 -2.06 17.70
N ASN A 32 18.28 -3.31 17.38
CA ASN A 32 19.24 -4.34 17.08
C ASN A 32 19.55 -4.37 15.57
N THR A 33 20.46 -3.51 15.13
CA THR A 33 20.92 -3.44 13.73
C THR A 33 21.65 -4.69 13.25
N SER A 34 22.14 -5.54 14.17
CA SER A 34 22.89 -6.75 13.84
C SER A 34 21.99 -7.93 13.45
N HIS A 35 20.69 -7.85 13.78
CA HIS A 35 19.76 -8.92 13.49
C HIS A 35 19.34 -8.90 12.01
N THR A 36 19.80 -9.87 11.23
CA THR A 36 19.39 -10.06 9.83
C THR A 36 19.00 -11.52 9.65
N ASP A 37 17.78 -11.77 9.16
CA ASP A 37 17.22 -13.08 8.90
C ASP A 37 16.30 -13.03 7.67
N SER A 38 16.79 -13.54 6.56
CA SER A 38 16.05 -13.55 5.29
C SER A 38 14.76 -14.37 5.35
N SER A 39 14.71 -15.44 6.16
CA SER A 39 13.52 -16.29 6.29
C SER A 39 12.39 -15.57 7.04
N ALA A 40 12.74 -14.77 8.03
CA ALA A 40 11.83 -13.91 8.77
C ALA A 40 11.59 -12.54 8.08
N ARG A 41 12.24 -12.29 6.94
CA ARG A 41 12.25 -11.00 6.22
C ARG A 41 12.75 -9.84 7.08
N ILE A 42 13.81 -10.08 7.85
CA ILE A 42 14.47 -9.09 8.69
C ILE A 42 15.78 -8.66 8.03
N LYS A 43 15.97 -7.36 7.84
CA LYS A 43 17.21 -6.78 7.34
C LYS A 43 17.68 -5.69 8.28
N SER A 44 18.88 -5.86 8.85
CA SER A 44 19.49 -4.88 9.76
C SER A 44 18.56 -4.43 10.90
N GLY A 45 17.84 -5.37 11.49
CA GLY A 45 16.87 -5.15 12.56
C GLY A 45 15.48 -4.73 12.10
N VAL A 46 15.26 -4.43 10.82
CA VAL A 46 13.95 -4.00 10.29
C VAL A 46 13.18 -5.19 9.76
N TYR A 47 11.93 -5.36 10.23
CA TYR A 47 10.99 -6.32 9.66
C TYR A 47 10.38 -5.76 8.38
N LEU A 48 10.53 -6.50 7.28
CA LEU A 48 10.00 -6.12 5.99
C LEU A 48 8.75 -6.93 5.64
N GLY A 49 7.75 -6.25 5.12
CA GLY A 49 6.46 -6.81 4.76
C GLY A 49 5.87 -6.19 3.49
N PRO A 50 4.66 -6.63 3.10
CA PRO A 50 3.94 -6.07 1.97
C PRO A 50 3.47 -4.64 2.27
N GLY A 51 3.45 -3.80 1.24
CA GLY A 51 3.05 -2.39 1.31
C GLY A 51 3.47 -1.66 0.05
N ASP A 52 3.68 -0.34 0.16
CA ASP A 52 4.12 0.53 -0.93
C ASP A 52 5.56 1.03 -0.76
N SER A 53 6.41 0.28 -0.06
CA SER A 53 7.78 0.59 0.40
C SER A 53 7.87 1.52 1.61
N THR A 54 6.83 2.29 1.94
CA THR A 54 6.81 3.18 3.10
C THR A 54 5.70 2.82 4.09
N VAL A 55 4.49 2.62 3.59
CA VAL A 55 3.28 2.39 4.38
C VAL A 55 2.89 0.91 4.29
N PRO A 56 2.77 0.21 5.43
CA PRO A 56 2.47 -1.22 5.43
C PRO A 56 1.06 -1.49 4.88
N LEU A 57 0.88 -2.63 4.21
CA LEU A 57 -0.36 -3.00 3.53
C LEU A 57 -1.61 -2.89 4.42
N VAL A 58 -1.48 -3.24 5.70
CA VAL A 58 -2.59 -3.13 6.66
C VAL A 58 -3.05 -1.68 6.80
N SER A 59 -2.13 -0.72 6.86
CA SER A 59 -2.43 0.70 6.96
C SER A 59 -3.00 1.25 5.64
N LEU A 60 -2.54 0.74 4.50
CA LEU A 60 -3.01 1.18 3.18
C LEU A 60 -4.46 0.83 2.89
N GLY A 61 -4.92 -0.36 3.32
CA GLY A 61 -6.16 -0.91 2.80
C GLY A 61 -7.12 -1.51 3.81
N HIS A 62 -6.79 -1.59 5.11
CA HIS A 62 -7.68 -2.25 6.08
C HIS A 62 -9.07 -1.62 6.08
N MET A 63 -9.14 -0.30 6.27
CA MET A 63 -10.40 0.46 6.33
C MET A 63 -11.21 0.31 5.04
N CYS A 64 -10.54 0.48 3.90
CA CYS A 64 -11.16 0.45 2.57
C CYS A 64 -11.63 -0.94 2.15
N ALA A 65 -10.97 -2.01 2.61
CA ALA A 65 -11.30 -3.39 2.27
C ALA A 65 -12.35 -4.02 3.20
N GLY A 66 -12.60 -3.44 4.38
CA GLY A 66 -13.51 -4.01 5.36
C GLY A 66 -14.39 -2.97 6.07
N PRO A 67 -13.90 -2.31 7.14
CA PRO A 67 -14.71 -1.46 8.02
C PRO A 67 -15.62 -0.44 7.30
N TRP A 68 -15.17 0.23 6.24
CA TRP A 68 -16.00 1.20 5.51
C TRP A 68 -17.06 0.58 4.60
N LYS A 69 -16.93 -0.72 4.30
CA LYS A 69 -17.85 -1.47 3.42
C LYS A 69 -18.88 -2.30 4.19
N LYS A 70 -18.72 -2.46 5.50
CA LYS A 70 -19.65 -3.24 6.32
C LYS A 70 -21.01 -2.50 6.43
N PRO A 71 -22.15 -3.16 6.18
CA PRO A 71 -23.47 -2.57 6.40
C PRO A 71 -23.63 -2.11 7.85
N GLY A 72 -24.17 -0.91 8.07
CA GLY A 72 -24.32 -0.33 9.41
C GLY A 72 -23.01 -0.02 10.13
N ALA A 73 -21.88 0.07 9.40
CA ALA A 73 -20.59 0.38 10.00
C ALA A 73 -20.57 1.77 10.63
N TYR A 74 -20.24 1.83 11.92
CA TYR A 74 -19.88 3.07 12.62
C TYR A 74 -18.75 3.84 11.90
N HIS A 75 -17.87 3.13 11.20
CA HIS A 75 -16.74 3.73 10.48
C HIS A 75 -17.12 4.44 9.17
N ASN A 76 -18.33 4.23 8.64
CA ASN A 76 -18.84 4.92 7.45
C ASN A 76 -20.35 5.19 7.59
N PRO A 77 -20.74 6.12 8.49
CA PRO A 77 -22.14 6.40 8.82
C PRO A 77 -22.89 7.05 7.65
N GLY A 78 -22.18 7.72 6.74
CA GLY A 78 -22.76 8.31 5.53
C GLY A 78 -23.02 7.31 4.41
N HIS A 79 -22.67 6.02 4.61
CA HIS A 79 -22.83 4.96 3.61
C HIS A 79 -22.22 5.31 2.24
N VAL A 80 -21.13 6.08 2.25
CA VAL A 80 -20.45 6.48 1.01
C VAL A 80 -19.85 5.24 0.37
N LYS A 81 -20.10 5.04 -0.93
CA LYS A 81 -19.52 3.92 -1.68
C LYS A 81 -17.99 4.03 -1.66
N ALA A 82 -17.35 3.10 -0.95
CA ALA A 82 -15.89 2.98 -0.93
C ALA A 82 -15.43 1.98 -1.99
N ILE A 83 -14.51 2.38 -2.86
CA ILE A 83 -13.91 1.54 -3.90
C ILE A 83 -12.40 1.48 -3.65
N THR A 84 -11.83 0.28 -3.68
CA THR A 84 -10.39 0.07 -3.46
C THR A 84 -9.72 -0.30 -4.78
N ARG A 85 -8.74 0.51 -5.19
CA ARG A 85 -7.90 0.25 -6.38
C ARG A 85 -6.46 0.01 -5.94
N GLU A 86 -5.93 -1.15 -6.28
CA GLU A 86 -4.52 -1.49 -6.15
C GLU A 86 -3.83 -1.42 -7.52
N TYR A 87 -2.64 -0.83 -7.54
CA TYR A 87 -1.77 -0.78 -8.72
C TYR A 87 -0.57 -1.67 -8.45
N VAL A 88 -0.36 -2.69 -9.28
CA VAL A 88 0.74 -3.65 -9.10
C VAL A 88 2.04 -3.01 -9.57
N HIS A 89 3.07 -3.06 -8.72
CA HIS A 89 4.40 -2.61 -9.09
C HIS A 89 4.93 -3.40 -10.28
N LYS A 90 5.30 -2.71 -11.36
CA LYS A 90 6.08 -3.27 -12.45
C LYS A 90 7.31 -2.41 -12.59
N THR A 91 8.48 -2.99 -12.34
CA THR A 91 9.73 -2.34 -12.66
C THR A 91 9.91 -2.39 -14.18
N THR A 92 10.18 -1.24 -14.79
CA THR A 92 10.71 -1.25 -16.15
C THR A 92 12.14 -1.79 -16.04
N THR A 93 12.41 -2.95 -16.64
CA THR A 93 13.79 -3.43 -16.78
C THR A 93 14.56 -2.35 -17.53
N PHE A 94 15.58 -1.76 -16.88
CA PHE A 94 16.39 -0.72 -17.49
C PHE A 94 17.13 -1.29 -18.70
N ASP A 95 16.59 -1.03 -19.88
CA ASP A 95 17.25 -1.23 -21.15
C ASP A 95 17.78 0.13 -21.62
N ILE A 96 19.10 0.23 -21.67
CA ILE A 96 19.86 1.40 -22.14
C ILE A 96 19.44 1.90 -23.53
N LEU A 97 18.80 1.07 -24.36
CA LEU A 97 18.35 1.46 -25.69
C LEU A 97 16.90 1.98 -25.74
N THR A 98 16.05 1.55 -24.81
CA THR A 98 14.59 1.79 -24.87
C THR A 98 14.05 2.58 -23.69
N THR A 99 14.81 2.67 -22.59
CA THR A 99 14.40 3.39 -21.38
C THR A 99 14.75 4.86 -21.52
N ARG A 100 13.75 5.73 -21.44
CA ARG A 100 14.01 7.17 -21.39
C ARG A 100 14.71 7.51 -20.07
N LEU A 101 15.59 8.50 -20.08
CA LEU A 101 16.31 8.97 -18.88
C LEU A 101 15.37 9.33 -17.72
N GLU A 102 14.17 9.80 -18.03
CA GLU A 102 13.10 10.09 -17.06
C GLU A 102 12.54 8.85 -16.36
N ASP A 103 12.38 7.74 -17.08
CA ASP A 103 11.92 6.45 -16.54
C ASP A 103 12.99 5.78 -15.68
N ALA A 104 14.26 5.99 -16.02
CA ALA A 104 15.42 5.45 -15.32
C ALA A 104 15.57 5.99 -13.88
N LEU A 105 15.05 7.20 -13.61
CA LEU A 105 15.23 7.89 -12.33
C LEU A 105 14.11 7.63 -11.32
N ARG A 106 12.93 7.15 -11.76
CA ARG A 106 11.72 7.00 -10.92
C ARG A 106 11.03 5.64 -11.07
N GLY A 107 11.76 4.60 -11.47
CA GLY A 107 11.24 3.23 -11.59
C GLY A 107 10.32 2.97 -12.79
N GLY A 108 10.06 3.99 -13.62
CA GLY A 108 9.24 3.94 -14.85
C GLY A 108 7.75 4.25 -14.65
N GLU A 109 7.01 4.32 -15.76
CA GLU A 109 5.57 4.69 -15.80
C GLU A 109 4.62 3.77 -15.00
N TYR A 110 5.08 2.58 -14.58
CA TYR A 110 4.33 1.61 -13.77
C TYR A 110 4.89 1.42 -12.36
N ALA A 111 5.81 2.28 -11.94
CA ALA A 111 6.27 2.31 -10.56
C ALA A 111 5.11 2.70 -9.63
N VAL A 112 5.10 2.15 -8.42
CA VAL A 112 3.99 2.34 -7.46
C VAL A 112 4.46 2.42 -6.02
N THR A 113 5.77 2.59 -5.79
CA THR A 113 6.21 2.90 -4.42
C THR A 113 5.56 4.21 -3.97
N HIS A 114 5.61 4.47 -2.66
CA HIS A 114 4.80 5.50 -1.99
C HIS A 114 4.76 6.86 -2.72
N VAL A 115 5.89 7.32 -3.24
CA VAL A 115 5.99 8.58 -4.01
C VAL A 115 5.88 8.36 -5.52
N GLU A 116 6.40 7.24 -6.05
CA GLU A 116 6.39 6.96 -7.49
C GLU A 116 4.99 6.78 -8.05
N ILE A 117 4.02 6.35 -7.24
CA ILE A 117 2.61 6.22 -7.66
C ILE A 117 2.03 7.51 -8.26
N LEU A 118 2.55 8.69 -7.88
CA LEU A 118 2.11 9.97 -8.44
C LEU A 118 2.42 10.11 -9.94
N GLY A 119 3.45 9.40 -10.43
CA GLY A 119 3.80 9.33 -11.85
C GLY A 119 3.26 8.09 -12.54
N ASN A 120 2.50 7.23 -11.84
CA ASN A 120 2.00 6.00 -12.40
C ASN A 120 0.90 6.27 -13.43
N ARG A 121 1.06 5.74 -14.64
CA ARG A 121 0.13 5.99 -15.75
C ARG A 121 -1.28 5.48 -15.46
N ASP A 122 -1.40 4.27 -14.94
CA ASP A 122 -2.71 3.64 -14.71
C ASP A 122 -3.46 4.35 -13.58
N PHE A 123 -2.75 4.77 -12.52
CA PHE A 123 -3.30 5.63 -11.46
C PHE A 123 -3.76 6.99 -11.98
N LEU A 124 -2.93 7.67 -12.77
CA LEU A 124 -3.29 8.96 -13.35
C LEU A 124 -4.47 8.84 -14.31
N THR A 125 -4.55 7.75 -15.07
CA THR A 125 -5.68 7.47 -15.97
C THR A 125 -6.98 7.29 -15.18
N ASP A 126 -6.95 6.50 -14.11
CA ASP A 126 -8.11 6.33 -13.22
C ASP A 126 -8.51 7.67 -12.58
N LEU A 127 -7.55 8.45 -12.07
CA LEU A 127 -7.80 9.76 -11.46
C LEU A 127 -8.47 10.71 -12.46
N LEU A 128 -7.90 10.85 -13.65
CA LEU A 128 -8.46 11.69 -14.72
C LEU A 128 -9.85 11.22 -15.13
N THR A 129 -10.07 9.91 -15.21
CA THR A 129 -11.38 9.33 -15.52
C THR A 129 -12.40 9.65 -14.43
N ILE A 130 -12.02 9.60 -13.16
CA ILE A 130 -12.91 9.93 -12.04
C ILE A 130 -13.29 11.42 -12.07
N VAL A 131 -12.33 12.32 -12.26
CA VAL A 131 -12.59 13.77 -12.19
C VAL A 131 -13.23 14.33 -13.46
N SER A 132 -13.04 13.68 -14.61
CA SER A 132 -13.64 14.09 -15.89
C SER A 132 -15.00 13.44 -16.17
N LYS A 133 -15.41 12.44 -15.39
CA LYS A 133 -16.70 11.77 -15.54
C LYS A 133 -17.83 12.81 -15.42
N PRO A 134 -18.70 12.94 -16.45
CA PRO A 134 -19.85 13.82 -16.38
C PRO A 134 -20.75 13.41 -15.21
N ILE A 135 -21.31 14.41 -14.51
CA ILE A 135 -22.29 14.17 -13.46
C ILE A 135 -23.49 13.47 -14.12
N ALA A 136 -23.92 12.34 -13.55
CA ALA A 136 -25.07 11.59 -14.05
C ALA A 136 -26.28 12.54 -14.21
N GLY A 137 -26.79 12.67 -15.44
CA GLY A 137 -27.89 13.57 -15.79
C GLY A 137 -27.51 14.77 -16.68
N THR A 138 -26.23 15.02 -16.96
CA THR A 138 -25.82 16.00 -17.97
C THR A 138 -25.61 15.34 -19.33
N ASN A 139 -26.25 15.86 -20.38
CA ASN A 139 -26.14 15.39 -21.77
C ASN A 139 -24.75 15.72 -22.38
N GLN A 140 -23.68 15.17 -21.82
CA GLN A 140 -22.32 15.31 -22.37
C GLN A 140 -21.71 13.92 -22.56
N SER A 141 -22.11 13.27 -23.65
CA SER A 141 -21.63 11.96 -24.10
C SER A 141 -20.41 12.06 -25.03
N HIS A 142 -19.41 12.90 -24.72
CA HIS A 142 -18.24 13.10 -25.58
C HIS A 142 -16.90 12.80 -24.90
N LEU A 143 -16.89 11.94 -23.89
CA LEU A 143 -15.69 11.26 -23.41
C LEU A 143 -16.05 9.79 -23.19
N THR A 144 -16.09 9.02 -24.28
CA THR A 144 -16.32 7.57 -24.24
C THR A 144 -15.01 6.86 -23.88
N VAL A 145 -14.51 7.07 -22.67
CA VAL A 145 -13.63 6.08 -22.05
C VAL A 145 -14.58 5.11 -21.36
N ASN A 146 -14.98 4.06 -22.09
CA ASN A 146 -15.72 2.92 -21.57
C ASN A 146 -14.80 2.12 -20.63
N ASP A 147 -14.42 2.70 -19.50
CA ASP A 147 -13.77 1.97 -18.42
C ASP A 147 -14.72 1.90 -17.23
N ASP A 148 -15.68 0.98 -17.35
CA ASP A 148 -16.63 0.64 -16.30
C ASP A 148 -15.90 0.08 -15.05
N ASN A 149 -14.65 -0.37 -15.19
CA ASN A 149 -13.88 -1.00 -14.12
C ASN A 149 -13.45 -0.01 -13.01
N VAL A 150 -13.44 1.30 -13.27
CA VAL A 150 -13.07 2.30 -12.24
C VAL A 150 -14.09 2.33 -11.10
N ASN A 151 -15.31 1.83 -11.33
CA ASN A 151 -16.38 1.79 -10.34
C ASN A 151 -16.37 0.53 -9.45
N GLU A 152 -15.36 -0.34 -9.62
CA GLU A 152 -15.25 -1.63 -8.93
C GLU A 152 -13.91 -1.78 -8.20
N ASP A 153 -13.92 -2.67 -7.21
CA ASP A 153 -12.71 -3.01 -6.48
C ASP A 153 -11.72 -3.75 -7.37
N GLN A 154 -10.47 -3.28 -7.39
CA GLN A 154 -9.34 -3.98 -7.96
C GLN A 154 -8.33 -4.25 -6.84
N ILE A 155 -8.32 -5.48 -6.32
CA ILE A 155 -7.47 -5.89 -5.20
C ILE A 155 -6.70 -7.15 -5.59
N TYR A 156 -5.37 -7.07 -5.53
CA TYR A 156 -4.42 -8.15 -5.80
C TYR A 156 -3.78 -8.71 -4.52
N SER A 157 -3.70 -7.90 -3.47
CA SER A 157 -3.10 -8.25 -2.20
C SER A 157 -4.03 -9.08 -1.32
N ASN A 158 -3.48 -9.59 -0.21
CA ASN A 158 -4.25 -10.33 0.81
C ASN A 158 -5.01 -9.41 1.78
N ILE A 159 -5.19 -8.12 1.46
CA ILE A 159 -5.76 -7.13 2.39
C ILE A 159 -7.18 -7.49 2.88
N ARG A 160 -8.01 -8.09 2.03
CA ARG A 160 -9.35 -8.55 2.43
C ARG A 160 -9.28 -9.60 3.54
N GLN A 161 -8.35 -10.54 3.44
CA GLN A 161 -8.14 -11.57 4.45
C GLN A 161 -7.57 -10.97 5.75
N MET A 162 -6.61 -10.05 5.64
CA MET A 162 -6.04 -9.35 6.80
C MET A 162 -7.11 -8.55 7.54
N SER A 163 -7.91 -7.78 6.80
CA SER A 163 -9.00 -6.98 7.36
C SER A 163 -10.03 -7.85 8.07
N LYS A 164 -10.45 -8.96 7.45
CA LYS A 164 -11.38 -9.90 8.07
C LYS A 164 -10.86 -10.42 9.40
N ARG A 165 -9.60 -10.86 9.46
CA ARG A 165 -8.97 -11.34 10.70
C ARG A 165 -8.89 -10.27 11.80
N ILE A 166 -8.63 -9.02 11.45
CA ILE A 166 -8.60 -7.92 12.42
C ILE A 166 -10.00 -7.68 12.99
N MET A 167 -11.02 -7.63 12.12
CA MET A 167 -12.40 -7.42 12.53
C MET A 167 -12.91 -8.57 13.43
N GLU A 168 -12.63 -9.83 13.07
CA GLU A 168 -12.98 -10.99 13.89
C GLU A 168 -12.34 -10.94 15.28
N ARG A 169 -11.10 -10.43 15.40
CA ARG A 169 -10.44 -10.25 16.71
C ARG A 169 -11.09 -9.14 17.54
N GLN A 170 -11.57 -8.08 16.89
CA GLN A 170 -12.25 -6.98 17.58
C GLN A 170 -13.65 -7.35 18.06
N GLU A 171 -14.34 -8.27 17.35
CA GLU A 171 -15.67 -8.75 17.75
C GLU A 171 -15.62 -9.80 18.87
N ASN A 172 -14.49 -10.49 19.04
CA ASN A 172 -14.29 -11.53 20.07
C ASN A 172 -13.65 -11.01 21.38
N ASN A 173 -13.32 -9.72 21.45
CA ASN A 173 -12.75 -9.05 22.62
C ASN A 173 -13.78 -8.10 23.23
#